data_AF-A0A954ZA22-F1
#
_entry.id   AF-A0A954ZA22-F1
#
_cell.length_a   1.000
_cell.length_b   1.000
_cell.length_c   1.000
_cell.angle_alpha   90.00
_cell.angle_beta   90.00
_cell.angle_gamma   90.00
#
_symmetry.space_group_name_H-M   'P 1'
#
loop_
_entity.id
_entity.type
_entity.pdbx_description
1 polymer ?
#
loop_
_entity_poly.entity_id
_entity_poly.type
_entity_poly.pdbx_seq_one_letter_code
_entity_poly.pdbx_strand_id
1 'polypeptide(L)'
;MASHNHRHRKRKKPRFHRRPPAGAMPGTITPGEESASSVIQVISFDKTTFRERTLNSVAELAEAVREPLIHWINVDGLGDVEAVMEI
;
A
#
# COMPACT_ATOMS: atom_id res chain seq x y z
N MET A 1 -5.47 -9.64 50.94
CA MET A 1 -6.63 -9.12 50.18
C MET A 1 -6.26 -7.76 49.61
N ALA A 2 -6.07 -7.62 48.30
CA ALA A 2 -6.30 -6.38 47.54
C ALA A 2 -6.17 -6.69 46.03
N SER A 3 -7.21 -6.33 45.29
CA SER A 3 -7.52 -6.76 43.93
C SER A 3 -6.69 -6.03 42.87
N HIS A 4 -6.07 -6.78 41.96
CA HIS A 4 -5.45 -6.23 40.74
C HIS A 4 -6.55 -5.83 39.75
N ASN A 5 -6.86 -4.53 39.70
CA ASN A 5 -7.89 -4.00 38.81
C ASN A 5 -7.32 -3.84 37.39
N HIS A 6 -7.35 -4.92 36.60
CA HIS A 6 -7.03 -4.85 35.18
C HIS A 6 -8.09 -4.03 34.45
N ARG A 7 -7.84 -2.73 34.29
CA ARG A 7 -8.61 -1.86 33.39
C ARG A 7 -8.50 -2.43 31.98
N HIS A 8 -9.52 -3.14 31.52
CA HIS A 8 -9.68 -3.50 30.12
C HIS A 8 -9.66 -2.22 29.27
N ARG A 9 -8.50 -1.92 28.68
CA ARG A 9 -8.33 -0.84 27.71
C ARG A 9 -9.21 -1.19 26.51
N LYS A 10 -10.39 -0.59 26.44
CA LYS A 10 -11.34 -0.78 25.32
C LYS A 10 -10.57 -0.56 24.02
N ARG A 11 -10.38 -1.63 23.23
CA ARG A 11 -9.78 -1.53 21.89
C ARG A 11 -10.63 -0.55 21.09
N LYS A 12 -10.03 0.56 20.64
CA LYS A 12 -10.70 1.49 19.71
C LYS A 12 -11.04 0.66 18.47
N LYS A 13 -12.34 0.51 18.17
CA LYS A 13 -12.76 -0.12 16.92
C LYS A 13 -12.17 0.71 15.77
N PRO A 14 -11.56 0.09 14.75
CA PRO A 14 -11.12 0.83 13.58
C PRO A 14 -12.33 1.56 12.99
N ARG A 15 -12.22 2.88 12.85
CA ARG A 15 -13.25 3.67 12.16
C ARG A 15 -13.15 3.33 10.70
N PHE A 16 -13.97 2.39 10.24
CA PHE A 16 -14.11 2.09 8.82
C PHE A 16 -14.79 3.30 8.15
N HIS A 17 -13.98 4.25 7.68
CA HIS A 17 -14.47 5.33 6.83
C HIS A 17 -14.71 4.75 5.45
N ARG A 18 -15.98 4.53 5.12
CA ARG A 18 -16.40 4.28 3.74
C ARG A 18 -16.14 5.56 2.94
N ARG A 19 -15.09 5.54 2.13
CA ARG A 19 -14.79 6.56 1.12
C ARG A 19 -15.55 6.39 -0.21
N PRO A 20 -15.97 5.19 -0.64
CA PRO A 20 -16.69 5.07 -1.90
C PRO A 20 -18.03 5.81 -1.84
N PRO A 21 -18.44 6.49 -2.93
CA PRO A 21 -19.73 7.16 -2.99
C PRO A 21 -20.88 6.17 -2.76
N ALA A 22 -22.01 6.69 -2.27
CA ALA A 22 -23.21 5.86 -2.07
C ALA A 22 -23.63 5.23 -3.41
N GLY A 23 -23.79 3.91 -3.43
CA GLY A 23 -24.11 3.15 -4.65
C GLY A 23 -22.89 2.71 -5.46
N ALA A 24 -21.66 2.94 -4.99
CA ALA A 24 -20.46 2.39 -5.62
C ALA A 24 -20.50 0.85 -5.69
N MET A 25 -20.03 0.32 -6.81
CA MET A 25 -19.96 -1.13 -7.01
C MET A 25 -18.90 -1.75 -6.09
N PRO A 26 -19.06 -3.03 -5.69
CA PRO A 26 -17.99 -3.77 -5.03
C PRO A 26 -16.71 -3.73 -5.87
N GLY A 27 -15.57 -3.45 -5.23
CA GLY A 27 -14.27 -3.32 -5.91
C GLY A 27 -13.95 -1.93 -6.44
N THR A 28 -14.84 -0.94 -6.33
CA THR A 28 -14.52 0.45 -6.68
C THR A 28 -13.42 1.01 -5.78
N ILE A 29 -12.31 1.40 -6.39
CA ILE A 29 -11.21 2.15 -5.76
C ILE A 29 -11.46 3.64 -6.01
N THR A 30 -11.48 4.43 -4.96
CA THR A 30 -11.64 5.89 -5.05
C THR A 30 -10.44 6.53 -4.35
N PRO A 31 -9.67 7.40 -5.05
CA PRO A 31 -8.54 8.06 -4.43
C PRO A 31 -9.08 9.07 -3.40
N GLY A 32 -8.32 9.35 -2.34
CA GLY A 32 -8.65 10.47 -1.47
C GLY A 32 -8.40 11.79 -2.20
N GLU A 33 -9.21 12.82 -1.93
CA GLU A 33 -9.15 14.13 -2.57
C GLU A 33 -7.77 14.82 -2.51
N GLU A 34 -6.98 14.56 -1.46
CA GLU A 34 -5.62 15.08 -1.27
C GLU A 34 -4.52 14.01 -1.48
N SER A 35 -4.84 12.89 -2.13
CA SER A 35 -3.85 11.82 -2.33
C SER A 35 -2.80 12.27 -3.33
N ALA A 36 -1.53 12.23 -2.93
CA ALA A 36 -0.41 12.47 -3.83
C ALA A 36 -0.35 11.41 -4.94
N SER A 37 0.30 11.75 -6.06
CA SER A 37 0.60 10.82 -7.15
C SER A 37 1.42 9.62 -6.67
N SER A 38 1.26 8.51 -7.40
CA SER A 38 1.89 7.24 -7.05
C SER A 38 3.38 7.24 -7.31
N VAL A 39 4.14 7.00 -6.25
CA VAL A 39 5.59 6.79 -6.29
C VAL A 39 5.85 5.32 -5.97
N ILE A 40 6.49 4.62 -6.89
CA ILE A 40 6.82 3.20 -6.74
C ILE A 40 8.29 3.09 -6.41
N GLN A 41 8.63 2.43 -5.31
CA GLN A 41 10.01 2.12 -4.94
C GLN A 41 10.19 0.61 -4.94
N VAL A 42 11.21 0.13 -5.64
CA VAL A 42 11.51 -1.29 -5.77
C VAL A 42 12.87 -1.56 -5.18
N ILE A 43 12.91 -2.46 -4.22
CA ILE A 43 14.12 -3.00 -3.62
C ILE A 43 14.23 -4.46 -4.08
N SER A 44 15.21 -4.75 -4.94
CA SER A 44 15.48 -6.08 -5.46
C SER A 44 16.75 -6.64 -4.82
N PHE A 45 16.70 -7.86 -4.27
CA PHE A 45 17.85 -8.44 -3.58
C PHE A 45 17.93 -9.97 -3.67
N ASP A 46 19.15 -10.48 -3.48
CA ASP A 46 19.48 -11.89 -3.28
C ASP A 46 20.66 -12.03 -2.27
N LYS A 47 21.39 -13.16 -2.30
CA LYS A 47 22.54 -13.40 -1.41
C LYS A 47 23.76 -12.51 -1.68
N THR A 48 23.81 -11.88 -2.84
CA THR A 48 24.99 -11.19 -3.42
C THR A 48 24.68 -9.80 -3.97
N THR A 49 23.41 -9.55 -4.30
CA THR A 49 22.93 -8.38 -5.02
C THR A 49 21.91 -7.65 -4.17
N PHE A 50 22.01 -6.33 -4.12
CA PHE A 50 21.00 -5.43 -3.56
C PHE A 50 20.87 -4.22 -4.49
N ARG A 51 19.65 -3.89 -4.90
CA ARG A 51 19.35 -2.79 -5.82
C ARG A 51 18.11 -2.07 -5.35
N GLU A 52 18.16 -0.76 -5.34
CA GLU A 52 17.04 0.10 -4.98
C GLU A 52 16.80 1.12 -6.09
N ARG A 53 15.55 1.26 -6.52
CA ARG A 53 15.14 2.17 -7.58
C ARG A 53 13.78 2.78 -7.29
N THR A 54 13.63 4.06 -7.59
CA THR A 54 12.33 4.72 -7.68
C THR A 54 11.87 4.69 -9.13
N LEU A 55 10.66 4.21 -9.36
CA LEU A 55 10.03 4.06 -10.66
C LEU A 55 8.84 5.01 -10.74
N ASN A 56 8.62 5.54 -11.94
CA ASN A 56 7.55 6.51 -12.19
C ASN A 56 6.35 5.90 -12.92
N SER A 57 6.42 4.61 -13.28
CA SER A 57 5.34 3.92 -13.99
C SER A 57 5.25 2.44 -13.63
N VAL A 58 4.06 1.86 -13.82
CA VAL A 58 3.81 0.42 -13.65
C VAL A 58 4.53 -0.40 -14.72
N ALA A 59 4.72 0.14 -15.93
CA ALA A 59 5.49 -0.52 -16.98
C ALA A 59 6.96 -0.75 -16.57
N GLU A 60 7.60 0.25 -15.94
CA GLU A 60 8.95 0.10 -15.39
C GLU A 60 9.00 -0.95 -14.28
N LEU A 61 7.96 -1.02 -13.45
CA LEU A 61 7.84 -2.02 -12.39
C LEU A 61 7.74 -3.44 -12.99
N ALA A 62 6.89 -3.62 -14.00
CA ALA A 62 6.72 -4.90 -14.68
C ALA A 62 8.03 -5.40 -15.30
N GLU A 63 8.86 -4.51 -15.84
CA GLU A 63 10.20 -4.86 -16.32
C GLU A 63 11.15 -5.20 -15.16
N ALA A 64 11.12 -4.44 -14.07
CA ALA A 64 12.01 -4.64 -12.91
C ALA A 64 11.79 -5.98 -12.19
N VAL A 65 10.55 -6.49 -12.15
CA VAL A 65 10.20 -7.76 -11.50
C VAL A 65 10.39 -9.00 -12.37
N ARG A 66 10.86 -8.84 -13.61
CA ARG A 66 11.23 -9.98 -14.48
C ARG A 66 12.54 -10.64 -14.05
N GLU A 67 13.40 -9.91 -13.34
CA GLU A 67 14.62 -10.49 -12.78
C GLU A 67 14.25 -11.54 -11.71
N PRO A 68 14.93 -12.69 -11.63
CA PRO A 68 14.62 -13.73 -10.64
C PRO A 68 15.19 -13.39 -9.25
N LEU A 69 14.83 -12.22 -8.72
CA LEU A 69 15.24 -11.71 -7.41
C LEU A 69 14.05 -11.67 -6.44
N ILE A 70 14.33 -11.46 -5.16
CA ILE A 70 13.28 -11.08 -4.21
C ILE A 70 13.05 -9.59 -4.39
N HIS A 71 11.80 -9.21 -4.64
CA HIS A 71 11.39 -7.82 -4.81
C HIS A 71 10.53 -7.36 -3.64
N TRP A 72 10.92 -6.28 -2.99
CA TRP A 72 10.07 -5.51 -2.10
C TRP A 72 9.63 -4.25 -2.83
N ILE A 73 8.33 -4.18 -3.11
CA ILE A 73 7.69 -3.05 -3.78
C ILE A 73 6.97 -2.22 -2.72
N ASN A 74 7.35 -0.95 -2.61
CA ASN A 74 6.66 0.05 -1.82
C ASN A 74 5.91 1.00 -2.77
N VAL A 75 4.64 1.25 -2.51
CA VAL A 75 3.80 2.14 -3.31
C VAL A 75 3.25 3.22 -2.38
N ASP A 76 3.77 4.44 -2.54
CA ASP A 76 3.34 5.61 -1.80
C ASP A 76 2.44 6.48 -2.68
N GLY A 77 1.49 7.20 -2.09
CA GLY A 77 0.62 8.11 -2.84
C GLY A 77 -0.37 7.39 -3.77
N LEU A 78 -1.42 6.77 -3.23
CA LEU A 78 -2.44 6.05 -4.02
C LEU A 78 -3.44 7.00 -4.72
N GLY A 79 -3.01 8.19 -5.13
CA GLY A 79 -3.85 9.15 -5.85
C GLY A 79 -4.15 8.72 -7.29
N ASP A 80 -3.22 8.00 -7.92
CA ASP A 80 -3.36 7.52 -9.29
C ASP A 80 -4.00 6.13 -9.29
N VAL A 81 -5.32 6.08 -9.29
CA VAL A 81 -6.08 4.81 -9.25
C VAL A 81 -5.73 3.88 -10.40
N GLU A 82 -5.45 4.44 -11.59
CA GLU A 82 -5.05 3.66 -12.76
C GLU A 82 -3.78 2.85 -12.48
N ALA A 83 -2.75 3.48 -11.89
CA ALA A 83 -1.51 2.79 -11.52
C ALA A 83 -1.75 1.69 -10.49
N VAL A 84 -2.64 1.90 -9.53
CA VAL A 84 -2.96 0.90 -8.49
C VAL A 84 -3.75 -0.29 -9.04
N MET A 85 -4.58 -0.09 -10.05
CA MET A 85 -5.34 -1.18 -10.68
C MET A 85 -4.49 -2.07 -11.60
N GLU A 86 -3.33 -1.58 -12.04
CA GLU A 86 -2.47 -2.28 -13.01
C GLU A 86 -1.36 -3.13 -12.36
N ILE A 87 -1.12 -2.96 -11.04
CA ILE A 87 -0.16 -3.75 -10.24
C ILE A 87 -0.73 -5.13 -9.88
#